data_AF-A0A3D3WHV7-F1
#
_entry.id   AF-A0A3D3WHV7-F1
#
_cell.length_a   1.000
_cell.length_b   1.000
_cell.length_c   1.000
_cell.angle_alpha   90.00
_cell.angle_beta   90.00
_cell.angle_gamma   90.00
#
_symmetry.space_group_name_H-M   'P 1'
#
loop_
_entity.id
_entity.type
_entity.pdbx_description
1 polymer ?
#
loop_
_entity_poly.entity_id
_entity_poly.type
_entity_poly.pdbx_seq_one_letter_code
_entity_poly.pdbx_strand_id
1 'polypeptide(L)'
;RKGDAEDHLTLLNLLELEDVRVMAHGQKNVELLYEIARVPDFQNTYTDSHMTMLARMYSHLVRGESLPTDWVASQITRLDRIDGDIDTIMTRLAHIRTWTYITHRSAWIGSSVEPLVDGSKSWQEEAKHIEDKLSDCLHTNLTQRFVDRRAAILSRRLKDNDQLVCAIRTDGTVLVEGEEVGHLDGFTFTPSFSDGDIEKPIIAAARKGLTDEIRRRVQAVVASADPAFHLNSKGQIIWRESVIGTLGKGNSIDQPKADAKPSQMLEGDQLKLVSDRLTRFAADMPKHRLEKLYGLLDESLTGVVRGIGFQLFEALGVLPRRHVADMVQKLDDESKRQLAKAGVRIGVDVLFMPDLLKPAQIEITALLFSLFHNEFPEAGPPPAGRVAIDHVEGVSDSYWMATGYRRIGGRVMRVDMAERLAAVVRSAARAGTFRISEEMLSLAGATREQMQVMIEDLGFVKTGEEAAEDPEKPAIALFERPAKAKPMANPKAKDGKAYPGKSKSKTSLANGKAGGGKPDQAGNQSRSRKPNKPADKPIDPNSPFAVLAKLKAK
;
A
#
# COMPACT_ATOMS: atom_id res chain seq x y z
N ARG A 1 60.21 11.41 17.17
CA ARG A 1 59.72 12.11 18.38
C ARG A 1 58.26 12.42 18.13
N LYS A 2 57.32 11.92 18.94
CA LYS A 2 55.95 12.44 18.90
C LYS A 2 56.06 13.94 19.23
N GLY A 3 55.47 14.80 18.40
CA GLY A 3 55.39 16.21 18.71
C GLY A 3 54.65 16.41 20.03
N ASP A 4 54.97 17.50 20.73
CA ASP A 4 54.26 17.84 21.95
C ASP A 4 52.77 18.02 21.66
N ALA A 5 51.91 17.75 22.65
CA ALA A 5 50.47 17.88 22.51
C ALA A 5 50.07 19.35 22.26
N GLU A 6 48.99 19.57 21.51
CA GLU A 6 48.53 20.92 21.09
C GLU A 6 48.25 21.84 22.28
N ASP A 7 47.68 21.29 23.36
CA ASP A 7 47.43 21.98 24.61
C ASP A 7 48.74 22.39 25.32
N HIS A 8 49.77 21.55 25.23
CA HIS A 8 51.11 21.87 25.75
C HIS A 8 51.76 23.02 24.98
N LEU A 9 51.72 22.98 23.65
CA LEU A 9 52.26 24.07 22.81
C LEU A 9 51.51 25.38 23.04
N THR A 10 50.17 25.31 23.14
CA THR A 10 49.32 26.46 23.45
C THR A 10 49.66 27.04 24.82
N LEU A 11 49.88 26.20 25.82
CA LEU A 11 50.30 26.64 27.15
C LEU A 11 51.66 27.37 27.11
N LEU A 12 52.66 26.80 26.43
CA LEU A 12 53.97 27.43 26.30
C LEU A 12 53.86 28.80 25.61
N ASN A 13 53.10 28.89 24.50
CA ASN A 13 52.89 30.14 23.79
C ASN A 13 52.16 31.19 24.64
N LEU A 14 51.20 30.78 25.47
CA LEU A 14 50.50 31.68 26.40
C LEU A 14 51.45 32.21 27.49
N LEU A 15 52.43 31.42 27.94
CA LEU A 15 53.41 31.83 28.95
C LEU A 15 54.49 32.81 28.44
N GLU A 16 54.67 32.90 27.12
CA GLU A 16 55.52 33.93 26.50
C GLU A 16 54.91 35.34 26.65
N LEU A 17 53.58 35.44 26.83
CA LEU A 17 52.90 36.70 27.08
C LEU A 17 53.12 37.16 28.53
N GLU A 18 53.79 38.30 28.70
CA GLU A 18 54.13 38.86 30.03
C GLU A 18 52.91 38.94 30.95
N ASP A 19 51.81 39.51 30.47
CA ASP A 19 50.59 39.69 31.25
C ASP A 19 50.01 38.37 31.76
N VAL A 20 50.03 37.33 30.92
CA VAL A 20 49.57 35.98 31.29
C VAL A 20 50.49 35.37 32.33
N ARG A 21 51.81 35.48 32.13
CA ARG A 21 52.82 34.91 33.03
C ARG A 21 52.77 35.53 34.43
N VAL A 22 52.58 36.84 34.52
CA VAL A 22 52.43 37.56 35.79
C VAL A 22 51.15 37.15 36.54
N MET A 23 50.08 36.79 35.82
CA MET A 23 48.83 36.31 36.43
C MET A 23 48.88 34.82 36.82
N ALA A 24 49.77 34.02 36.21
CA ALA A 24 49.92 32.57 36.40
C ALA A 24 50.72 32.17 37.64
N HIS A 25 50.38 32.75 38.79
CA HIS A 25 50.98 32.39 40.08
C HIS A 25 50.00 31.66 41.00
N GLY A 26 50.48 30.57 41.62
CA GLY A 26 49.69 29.71 42.49
C GLY A 26 48.96 28.59 41.74
N GLN A 27 48.71 27.47 42.44
CA GLN A 27 48.16 26.24 41.85
C GLN A 27 46.87 26.49 41.05
N LYS A 28 45.92 27.23 41.63
CA LYS A 28 44.61 27.51 41.01
C LYS A 28 44.72 28.24 39.66
N ASN A 29 45.61 29.23 39.56
CA ASN A 29 45.74 30.04 38.35
C ASN A 29 46.45 29.26 37.23
N VAL A 30 47.42 28.41 37.59
CA VAL A 30 48.10 27.53 36.63
C VAL A 30 47.15 26.44 36.11
N GLU A 31 46.32 25.86 36.98
CA GLU A 31 45.28 24.90 36.58
C GLU A 31 44.29 25.54 35.59
N LEU A 32 43.82 26.75 35.87
CA LEU A 32 42.94 27.50 34.96
C LEU A 32 43.62 27.83 33.62
N LEU A 33 44.90 28.23 33.63
CA LEU A 33 45.65 28.48 32.40
C LEU A 33 45.74 27.21 31.54
N TYR A 34 46.01 26.07 32.17
CA TYR A 34 46.04 24.79 31.48
C TYR A 34 44.66 24.39 30.94
N GLU A 35 43.57 24.65 31.67
CA GLU A 35 42.21 24.42 31.17
C GLU A 35 41.88 25.25 29.93
N ILE A 36 42.32 26.52 29.88
CA ILE A 36 42.13 27.40 28.73
C ILE A 36 43.02 26.98 27.55
N ALA A 37 44.24 26.51 27.82
CA ALA A 37 45.13 25.99 26.77
C ALA A 37 44.56 24.74 26.07
N ARG A 38 43.57 24.07 26.69
CA ARG A 38 42.85 22.93 26.10
C ARG A 38 41.66 23.33 25.21
N VAL A 39 41.44 24.62 24.95
CA VAL A 39 40.41 25.06 23.99
C VAL A 39 40.90 24.77 22.56
N PRO A 40 40.21 23.91 21.79
CA PRO A 40 40.69 23.49 20.48
C PRO A 40 40.72 24.64 19.46
N ASP A 41 41.77 24.67 18.62
CA ASP A 41 41.80 25.47 17.39
C ASP A 41 41.24 24.65 16.22
N PHE A 42 39.93 24.69 16.00
CA PHE A 42 39.30 23.95 14.90
C PHE A 42 39.74 24.40 13.50
N GLN A 43 40.47 25.52 13.37
CA GLN A 43 41.04 25.96 12.09
C GLN A 43 42.37 25.28 11.77
N ASN A 44 43.05 24.72 12.78
CA ASN A 44 44.41 24.16 12.66
C ASN A 44 45.43 25.11 12.02
N THR A 45 45.21 26.43 12.13
CA THR A 45 46.08 27.45 11.54
C THR A 45 47.08 28.02 12.53
N TYR A 46 46.95 27.74 13.84
CA TYR A 46 47.82 28.30 14.89
C TYR A 46 47.97 29.82 14.76
N THR A 47 46.85 30.49 14.46
CA THR A 47 46.85 31.92 14.16
C THR A 47 47.01 32.72 15.44
N ASP A 48 47.70 33.88 15.38
CA ASP A 48 47.81 34.85 16.49
C ASP A 48 46.44 35.24 17.08
N SER A 49 45.38 35.15 16.28
CA SER A 49 43.99 35.43 16.71
C SER A 49 43.48 34.45 17.77
N HIS A 50 43.83 33.15 17.70
CA HIS A 50 43.40 32.16 18.69
C HIS A 50 44.12 32.41 20.02
N MET A 51 45.43 32.62 19.97
CA MET A 51 46.23 32.95 21.16
C MET A 51 45.75 34.23 21.85
N THR A 52 45.42 35.27 21.07
CA THR A 52 44.86 36.52 21.60
C THR A 52 43.52 36.31 22.31
N MET A 53 42.65 35.46 21.74
CA MET A 53 41.37 35.10 22.34
C MET A 53 41.56 34.36 23.67
N LEU A 54 42.44 33.34 23.71
CA LEU A 54 42.71 32.56 24.91
C LEU A 54 43.36 33.41 26.02
N ALA A 55 44.32 34.27 25.68
CA ALA A 55 44.94 35.19 26.63
C ALA A 55 43.90 36.14 27.24
N ARG A 56 42.97 36.65 26.42
CA ARG A 56 41.86 37.49 26.88
C ARG A 56 40.91 36.71 27.80
N MET A 57 40.53 35.48 27.44
CA MET A 57 39.72 34.62 28.30
C MET A 57 40.37 34.40 29.67
N TYR A 58 41.68 34.07 29.68
CA TYR A 58 42.43 33.87 30.91
C TYR A 58 42.43 35.12 31.79
N SER A 59 42.65 36.29 31.20
CA SER A 59 42.65 37.56 31.95
C SER A 59 41.34 37.85 32.68
N HIS A 60 40.20 37.45 32.10
CA HIS A 60 38.89 37.58 32.73
C HIS A 60 38.69 36.52 33.84
N LEU A 61 38.97 35.26 33.53
CA LEU A 61 38.67 34.14 34.43
C LEU A 61 39.57 34.11 35.68
N VAL A 62 40.83 34.55 35.59
CA VAL A 62 41.75 34.60 36.75
C VAL A 62 41.28 35.56 37.84
N ARG A 63 40.57 36.63 37.46
CA ARG A 63 40.04 37.64 38.40
C ARG A 63 38.81 37.14 39.16
N GLY A 64 38.38 35.90 38.91
CA GLY A 64 37.16 35.32 39.48
C GLY A 64 35.88 35.80 38.81
N GLU A 65 36.00 36.48 37.67
CA GLU A 65 34.88 36.92 36.83
C GLU A 65 34.50 35.82 35.83
N SER A 66 33.26 35.84 35.34
CA SER A 66 32.89 35.15 34.11
C SER A 66 33.29 35.98 32.88
N LEU A 67 33.34 35.36 31.71
CA LEU A 67 33.50 36.05 30.44
C LEU A 67 32.39 37.10 30.28
N PRO A 68 32.71 38.36 29.90
CA PRO A 68 31.70 39.39 29.73
C PRO A 68 30.67 39.00 28.66
N THR A 69 29.38 39.09 29.02
CA THR A 69 28.26 38.69 28.14
C THR A 69 28.31 39.40 26.78
N ASP A 70 28.57 40.71 26.76
CA ASP A 70 28.66 41.50 25.52
C ASP A 70 29.82 41.05 24.62
N TRP A 71 30.91 40.58 25.21
CA TRP A 71 32.04 40.07 24.46
C TRP A 71 31.69 38.73 23.80
N VAL A 72 31.13 37.79 24.55
CA VAL A 72 30.65 36.49 24.02
C VAL A 72 29.63 36.72 22.90
N ALA A 73 28.66 37.61 23.13
CA ALA A 73 27.66 38.00 22.13
C ALA A 73 28.32 38.49 20.82
N SER A 74 29.26 39.44 20.93
CA SER A 74 29.93 40.01 19.76
C SER A 74 30.67 38.97 18.91
N GLN A 75 31.24 37.94 19.55
CA GLN A 75 32.02 36.91 18.86
C GLN A 75 31.12 35.88 18.17
N ILE A 76 30.03 35.48 18.82
CA ILE A 76 29.06 34.52 18.29
C ILE A 76 28.23 35.16 17.16
N THR A 77 27.65 36.35 17.37
CA THR A 77 26.77 37.00 16.38
C THR A 77 27.49 37.32 15.07
N ARG A 78 28.80 37.61 15.10
CA ARG A 78 29.59 37.85 13.88
C ARG A 78 29.68 36.62 12.96
N LEU A 79 29.51 35.42 13.52
CA LEU A 79 29.62 34.15 12.80
C LEU A 79 28.30 33.71 12.16
N ASP A 80 27.16 34.31 12.54
CA ASP A 80 25.84 34.00 11.95
C ASP A 80 25.66 34.63 10.57
N ARG A 81 26.43 34.14 9.60
CA ARG A 81 26.42 34.64 8.22
C ARG A 81 26.66 33.49 7.24
N ILE A 82 25.77 33.36 6.26
CA ILE A 82 25.81 32.31 5.23
C ILE A 82 26.34 32.79 3.88
N ASP A 83 26.70 34.07 3.76
CA ASP A 83 27.33 34.63 2.56
C ASP A 83 28.78 34.19 2.39
N GLY A 84 29.26 34.10 1.15
CA GLY A 84 30.65 33.78 0.82
C GLY A 84 30.81 32.44 0.12
N ASP A 85 32.07 32.12 -0.21
CA ASP A 85 32.43 30.84 -0.80
C ASP A 85 32.58 29.73 0.25
N ILE A 86 32.83 28.51 -0.21
CA ILE A 86 33.01 27.33 0.64
C ILE A 86 34.10 27.56 1.70
N ASP A 87 35.20 28.22 1.35
CA ASP A 87 36.31 28.49 2.26
C ASP A 87 35.92 29.50 3.35
N THR A 88 35.13 30.52 3.00
CA THR A 88 34.55 31.48 3.96
C THR A 88 33.63 30.78 4.95
N ILE A 89 32.75 29.89 4.48
CA ILE A 89 31.81 29.15 5.34
C ILE A 89 32.56 28.17 6.25
N MET A 90 33.57 27.45 5.73
CA MET A 90 34.41 26.54 6.54
C MET A 90 35.14 27.28 7.67
N THR A 91 35.67 28.47 7.37
CA THR A 91 36.36 29.30 8.37
C THR A 91 35.41 29.72 9.50
N ARG A 92 34.18 30.14 9.17
CA ARG A 92 33.15 30.49 10.16
C ARG A 92 32.70 29.27 10.97
N LEU A 93 32.54 28.11 10.33
CA LEU A 93 32.17 26.86 10.98
C LEU A 93 33.23 26.41 12.01
N ALA A 94 34.51 26.56 11.69
CA ALA A 94 35.57 26.27 12.64
C ALA A 94 35.55 27.23 13.85
N HIS A 95 35.35 28.53 13.62
CA HIS A 95 35.23 29.50 14.71
C HIS A 95 34.02 29.25 15.62
N ILE A 96 32.85 28.91 15.06
CA ILE A 96 31.67 28.67 15.89
C ILE A 96 31.84 27.41 16.74
N ARG A 97 32.53 26.37 16.24
CA ARG A 97 32.87 25.17 17.04
C ARG A 97 33.74 25.47 18.25
N THR A 98 34.71 26.38 18.10
CA THR A 98 35.50 26.87 19.23
C THR A 98 34.60 27.54 20.26
N TRP A 99 33.64 28.36 19.82
CA TRP A 99 32.65 28.98 20.71
C TRP A 99 31.67 27.99 21.32
N THR A 100 31.20 26.96 20.60
CA THR A 100 30.41 25.85 21.14
C THR A 100 31.15 25.16 22.29
N TYR A 101 32.44 24.87 22.12
CA TYR A 101 33.27 24.30 23.19
C TYR A 101 33.36 25.23 24.42
N ILE A 102 33.55 26.53 24.20
CA ILE A 102 33.64 27.54 25.26
C ILE A 102 32.29 27.68 26.00
N THR A 103 31.16 27.72 25.30
CA THR A 103 29.83 27.92 25.93
C THR A 103 29.38 26.71 26.75
N HIS A 104 29.91 25.52 26.48
CA HIS A 104 29.72 24.32 27.31
C HIS A 104 30.46 24.37 28.65
N ARG A 105 31.44 25.26 28.82
CA ARG A 105 32.11 25.50 30.11
C ARG A 105 31.29 26.47 30.95
N SER A 106 30.26 25.96 31.62
CA SER A 106 29.30 26.76 32.42
C SER A 106 29.97 27.69 33.44
N ALA A 107 31.08 27.26 34.05
CA ALA A 107 31.88 28.07 34.98
C ALA A 107 32.47 29.33 34.34
N TRP A 108 32.65 29.38 33.02
CA TRP A 108 33.25 30.51 32.30
C TRP A 108 32.21 31.53 31.83
N ILE A 109 30.98 31.12 31.58
CA ILE A 109 29.92 31.97 30.99
C ILE A 109 29.13 32.74 32.07
N GLY A 110 29.25 32.35 33.34
CA GLY A 110 28.57 32.99 34.47
C GLY A 110 27.10 32.58 34.62
N SER A 111 26.55 32.70 35.84
CA SER A 111 25.15 32.36 36.15
C SER A 111 24.14 33.42 35.69
N SER A 112 24.55 34.39 34.87
CA SER A 112 23.67 35.43 34.33
C SER A 112 22.77 34.86 33.24
N VAL A 113 21.77 34.10 33.67
CA VAL A 113 20.50 33.92 32.96
C VAL A 113 19.71 35.21 33.15
N GLU A 114 20.16 36.30 32.51
CA GLU A 114 19.21 37.34 32.13
C GLU A 114 18.72 37.02 30.71
N PRO A 115 17.40 37.06 30.44
CA PRO A 115 16.88 36.85 29.10
C PRO A 115 17.51 37.88 28.16
N LEU A 116 18.14 37.40 27.09
CA LEU A 116 18.40 38.25 25.92
C LEU A 116 17.03 38.75 25.41
N VAL A 117 17.00 40.00 24.95
CA VAL A 117 15.81 40.80 24.59
C VAL A 117 14.91 40.15 23.50
N ASP A 118 15.27 38.98 22.98
CA ASP A 118 14.55 38.25 21.94
C ASP A 118 14.18 36.79 22.31
N GLY A 119 14.26 36.40 23.59
CA GLY A 119 13.72 35.11 24.04
C GLY A 119 14.53 33.87 23.66
N SER A 120 15.80 34.00 23.30
CA SER A 120 16.72 32.87 23.08
C SER A 120 17.27 32.29 24.40
N LYS A 121 17.32 30.96 24.44
CA LYS A 121 17.69 30.11 25.58
C LYS A 121 19.19 29.82 25.57
N SER A 122 19.99 30.47 26.41
CA SER A 122 21.42 30.17 26.66
C SER A 122 22.39 30.29 25.45
N TRP A 123 23.66 30.62 25.75
CA TRP A 123 24.72 30.71 24.76
C TRP A 123 25.06 29.36 24.07
N GLN A 124 24.70 28.25 24.69
CA GLN A 124 24.91 26.91 24.13
C GLN A 124 23.96 26.64 22.97
N GLU A 125 22.68 26.99 23.10
CA GLU A 125 21.71 26.78 22.03
C GLU A 125 21.98 27.72 20.85
N GLU A 126 22.39 28.97 21.12
CA GLU A 126 22.74 29.94 20.08
C GLU A 126 23.94 29.50 19.24
N ALA A 127 25.03 29.09 19.89
CA ALA A 127 26.22 28.59 19.18
C ALA A 127 25.90 27.35 18.34
N LYS A 128 25.09 26.43 18.89
CA LYS A 128 24.64 25.23 18.18
C LYS A 128 23.77 25.56 16.96
N HIS A 129 22.82 26.48 17.11
CA HIS A 129 21.94 26.89 16.01
C HIS A 129 22.75 27.49 14.83
N ILE A 130 23.75 28.32 15.13
CA ILE A 130 24.65 28.87 14.11
C ILE A 130 25.51 27.77 13.47
N GLU A 131 26.00 26.81 14.27
CA GLU A 131 26.77 25.66 13.77
C GLU A 131 25.94 24.79 12.81
N ASP A 132 24.70 24.46 13.17
CA ASP A 132 23.77 23.68 12.34
C ASP A 132 23.51 24.43 11.01
N LYS A 133 23.19 25.73 11.08
CA LYS A 133 22.94 26.58 9.90
C LYS A 133 24.13 26.66 8.95
N LEU A 134 25.35 26.84 9.47
CA LEU A 134 26.57 26.88 8.66
C LEU A 134 26.91 25.51 8.05
N SER A 135 26.69 24.42 8.80
CA SER A 135 26.92 23.05 8.34
C SER A 135 26.00 22.68 7.18
N ASP A 136 24.71 23.01 7.29
CA ASP A 136 23.73 22.77 6.23
C ASP A 136 24.04 23.58 4.96
N CYS A 137 24.42 24.84 5.13
CA CYS A 137 24.83 25.71 4.02
C CYS A 137 26.08 25.15 3.31
N LEU A 138 27.09 24.71 4.07
CA LEU A 138 28.30 24.10 3.51
C LEU A 138 27.98 22.82 2.73
N HIS A 139 27.14 21.95 3.29
CA HIS A 139 26.73 20.70 2.66
C HIS A 139 26.00 20.95 1.33
N THR A 140 25.10 21.92 1.31
CA THR A 140 24.36 22.33 0.12
C THR A 140 25.31 22.84 -0.97
N ASN A 141 26.25 23.72 -0.63
CA ASN A 141 27.23 24.28 -1.57
C ASN A 141 28.19 23.22 -2.15
N LEU A 142 28.64 22.27 -1.32
CA LEU A 142 29.49 21.16 -1.78
C LEU A 142 28.75 20.29 -2.78
N THR A 143 27.51 19.91 -2.47
CA THR A 143 26.67 19.08 -3.35
C THR A 143 26.46 19.76 -4.70
N GLN A 144 26.10 21.05 -4.69
CA GLN A 144 25.87 21.83 -5.91
C GLN A 144 27.13 21.91 -6.79
N ARG A 145 28.31 22.16 -6.20
CA ARG A 145 29.58 22.26 -6.94
C ARG A 145 29.95 20.96 -7.68
N PHE A 146 29.62 19.80 -7.13
CA PHE A 146 29.82 18.51 -7.80
C PHE A 146 28.86 18.34 -8.99
N VAL A 147 27.59 18.75 -8.82
CA VAL A 147 26.57 18.71 -9.89
C VAL A 147 26.97 19.65 -11.04
N ASP A 148 27.31 20.89 -10.74
CA ASP A 148 27.67 21.92 -11.74
C ASP A 148 28.91 21.51 -12.55
N ARG A 149 29.93 20.91 -11.89
CA ARG A 149 31.13 20.42 -12.58
C ARG A 149 30.78 19.31 -13.57
N ARG A 150 29.89 18.39 -13.20
CA ARG A 150 29.45 17.29 -14.08
C ARG A 150 28.64 17.81 -15.26
N ALA A 151 27.69 18.72 -15.00
CA ALA A 151 26.90 19.38 -16.04
C ALA A 151 27.77 20.15 -17.05
N ALA A 152 28.79 20.87 -16.58
CA ALA A 152 29.73 21.59 -17.45
C ALA A 152 30.55 20.66 -18.36
N ILE A 153 31.01 19.51 -17.84
CA ILE A 153 31.76 18.51 -18.63
C ILE A 153 30.86 17.89 -19.71
N LEU A 154 29.63 17.51 -19.36
CA LEU A 154 28.65 16.97 -20.31
C LEU A 154 28.27 17.99 -21.38
N SER A 155 27.99 19.24 -20.99
CA SER A 155 27.61 20.31 -21.93
C SER A 155 28.72 20.59 -22.95
N ARG A 156 30.00 20.52 -22.53
CA ARG A 156 31.14 20.66 -23.44
C ARG A 156 31.21 19.49 -24.44
N ARG A 157 31.12 18.24 -23.96
CA ARG A 157 31.14 17.05 -24.83
C ARG A 157 29.95 17.00 -25.79
N LEU A 158 28.79 17.50 -25.36
CA LEU A 158 27.58 17.59 -26.17
C LEU A 158 27.74 18.53 -27.38
N LYS A 159 28.54 19.59 -27.24
CA LYS A 159 28.83 20.51 -28.35
C LYS A 159 29.83 19.94 -29.36
N ASP A 160 30.68 19.02 -28.92
CA ASP A 160 31.77 18.45 -29.74
C ASP A 160 31.34 17.18 -30.51
N ASN A 161 30.28 16.47 -30.09
CA ASN A 161 29.83 15.19 -30.68
C ASN A 161 28.38 15.22 -31.15
N ASP A 162 28.17 14.98 -32.46
CA ASP A 162 26.84 14.96 -33.09
C ASP A 162 26.10 13.61 -32.90
N GLN A 163 26.82 12.56 -32.48
CA GLN A 163 26.27 11.24 -32.14
C GLN A 163 26.60 10.89 -30.69
N LEU A 164 25.67 11.18 -29.78
CA LEU A 164 25.84 10.83 -28.37
C LEU A 164 25.49 9.36 -28.13
N VAL A 165 26.35 8.67 -27.40
CA VAL A 165 26.07 7.31 -26.97
C VAL A 165 25.24 7.37 -25.68
N CYS A 166 23.96 7.02 -25.81
CA CYS A 166 23.06 6.81 -24.67
C CYS A 166 23.05 5.32 -24.32
N ALA A 167 23.33 4.99 -23.07
CA ALA A 167 23.28 3.63 -22.55
C ALA A 167 22.36 3.55 -21.35
N ILE A 168 21.69 2.41 -21.17
CA ILE A 168 20.75 2.18 -20.08
C ILE A 168 21.19 0.93 -19.34
N ARG A 169 21.42 1.07 -18.05
CA ARG A 169 21.76 -0.05 -17.18
C ARG A 169 20.52 -0.91 -16.89
N THR A 170 20.74 -2.12 -16.39
CA THR A 170 19.68 -3.07 -16.04
C THR A 170 18.78 -2.57 -14.92
N ASP A 171 19.31 -1.70 -14.06
CA ASP A 171 18.57 -1.05 -12.97
C ASP A 171 17.72 0.14 -13.44
N GLY A 172 17.79 0.54 -14.71
CA GLY A 172 17.06 1.71 -15.23
C GLY A 172 17.88 2.99 -15.26
N THR A 173 19.12 3.00 -14.76
CA THR A 173 19.99 4.18 -14.80
C THR A 173 20.37 4.54 -16.24
N VAL A 174 20.16 5.81 -16.61
CA VAL A 174 20.43 6.36 -17.94
C VAL A 174 21.77 7.07 -17.92
N LEU A 175 22.64 6.68 -18.85
CA LEU A 175 23.98 7.22 -19.02
C LEU A 175 24.10 7.91 -20.38
N VAL A 176 24.71 9.10 -20.40
CA VAL A 176 25.09 9.80 -21.63
C VAL A 176 26.59 10.04 -21.56
N GLU A 177 27.36 9.54 -22.54
CA GLU A 177 28.83 9.66 -22.57
C GLU A 177 29.51 9.12 -21.28
N GLY A 178 28.92 8.08 -20.69
CA GLY A 178 29.40 7.42 -19.47
C GLY A 178 28.99 8.09 -18.15
N GLU A 179 28.33 9.25 -18.20
CA GLU A 179 27.86 9.96 -17.01
C GLU A 179 26.37 9.71 -16.76
N GLU A 180 26.00 9.55 -15.49
CA GLU A 180 24.61 9.38 -15.08
C GLU A 180 23.82 10.67 -15.20
N VAL A 181 22.73 10.60 -15.98
CA VAL A 181 21.85 11.74 -16.27
C VAL A 181 20.43 11.60 -15.73
N GLY A 182 20.02 10.40 -15.32
CA GLY A 182 18.68 10.13 -14.83
C GLY A 182 18.35 8.65 -14.73
N HIS A 183 17.08 8.37 -14.52
CA HIS A 183 16.54 7.02 -14.36
C HIS A 183 15.29 6.82 -15.21
N LEU A 184 15.16 5.66 -15.85
CA LEU A 184 14.03 5.28 -16.70
C LEU A 184 13.23 4.14 -16.06
N ASP A 185 12.12 4.49 -15.42
CA ASP A 185 11.14 3.55 -14.85
C ASP A 185 9.98 3.32 -15.83
N GLY A 186 9.90 2.13 -16.41
CA GLY A 186 8.92 1.77 -17.43
C GLY A 186 9.07 2.64 -18.67
N PHE A 187 8.23 3.67 -18.76
CA PHE A 187 8.28 4.68 -19.82
C PHE A 187 8.52 6.10 -19.29
N THR A 188 8.68 6.28 -17.98
CA THR A 188 8.87 7.59 -17.34
C THR A 188 10.36 7.82 -17.09
N PHE A 189 10.92 8.88 -17.67
CA PHE A 189 12.28 9.31 -17.41
C PHE A 189 12.31 10.41 -16.34
N THR A 190 13.06 10.17 -15.28
CA THR A 190 13.31 11.13 -14.20
C THR A 190 14.77 11.59 -14.28
N PRO A 191 15.04 12.87 -14.63
CA PRO A 191 16.41 13.38 -14.69
C PRO A 191 17.01 13.50 -13.29
N SER A 192 18.33 13.29 -13.17
CA SER A 192 19.07 13.47 -11.91
C SER A 192 19.52 14.93 -11.69
N PHE A 193 19.37 15.78 -12.71
CA PHE A 193 19.71 17.19 -12.67
C PHE A 193 18.46 18.05 -12.48
N SER A 194 18.60 19.20 -11.81
CA SER A 194 17.59 20.24 -11.78
C SER A 194 17.51 20.97 -13.12
N ASP A 195 16.36 21.58 -13.41
CA ASP A 195 16.04 22.17 -14.72
C ASP A 195 16.71 23.56 -14.88
N GLY A 196 18.04 23.57 -14.99
CA GLY A 196 18.85 24.76 -15.25
C GLY A 196 19.25 24.91 -16.73
N ASP A 197 19.76 26.08 -17.10
CA ASP A 197 20.07 26.40 -18.50
C ASP A 197 21.24 25.59 -19.08
N ILE A 198 22.12 25.04 -18.24
CA ILE A 198 23.22 24.17 -18.65
C ILE A 198 22.72 22.72 -18.82
N GLU A 199 21.73 22.33 -18.02
CA GLU A 199 21.20 20.98 -17.88
C GLU A 199 20.14 20.67 -18.95
N LYS A 200 19.36 21.66 -19.40
CA LYS A 200 18.32 21.49 -20.44
C LYS A 200 18.81 20.78 -21.70
N PRO A 201 19.95 21.16 -22.32
CA PRO A 201 20.48 20.45 -23.50
C PRO A 201 20.85 19.00 -23.20
N ILE A 202 21.37 18.72 -21.99
CA ILE A 202 21.76 17.37 -21.56
C ILE A 202 20.52 16.48 -21.40
N ILE A 203 19.47 17.01 -20.77
CA ILE A 203 18.18 16.33 -20.63
C ILE A 203 17.59 16.06 -22.03
N ALA A 204 17.58 17.05 -22.92
CA ALA A 204 17.07 16.90 -24.28
C ALA A 204 17.83 15.81 -25.08
N ALA A 205 19.16 15.78 -24.97
CA ALA A 205 20.00 14.75 -25.56
C ALA A 205 19.70 13.36 -25.01
N ALA A 206 19.54 13.23 -23.68
CA ALA A 206 19.15 11.97 -23.04
C ALA A 206 17.80 11.48 -23.60
N ARG A 207 16.78 12.35 -23.64
CA ARG A 207 15.45 12.02 -24.19
C ARG A 207 15.52 11.54 -25.63
N LYS A 208 16.31 12.22 -26.47
CA LYS A 208 16.53 11.82 -27.87
C LYS A 208 17.14 10.41 -27.94
N GLY A 209 18.16 10.14 -27.13
CA GLY A 209 18.82 8.83 -27.06
C GLY A 209 17.93 7.70 -26.52
N LEU A 210 16.93 8.02 -25.69
CA LEU A 210 15.98 7.04 -25.15
C LEU A 210 14.94 6.57 -26.17
N THR A 211 14.76 7.27 -27.30
CA THR A 211 13.69 6.99 -28.30
C THR A 211 13.70 5.54 -28.78
N ASP A 212 14.87 4.99 -29.10
CA ASP A 212 14.98 3.62 -29.62
C ASP A 212 14.74 2.58 -28.53
N GLU A 213 15.17 2.81 -27.28
CA GLU A 213 14.83 1.92 -26.17
C GLU A 213 13.33 1.95 -25.87
N ILE A 214 12.69 3.14 -25.90
CA ILE A 214 11.24 3.24 -25.71
C ILE A 214 10.51 2.43 -26.79
N ARG A 215 10.93 2.55 -28.05
CA ARG A 215 10.39 1.72 -29.15
C ARG A 215 10.56 0.23 -28.86
N ARG A 216 11.73 -0.20 -28.39
CA ARG A 216 12.00 -1.60 -28.00
C ARG A 216 11.09 -2.07 -26.86
N ARG A 217 10.91 -1.24 -25.81
CA ARG A 217 10.03 -1.53 -24.67
C ARG A 217 8.57 -1.62 -25.10
N VAL A 218 8.09 -0.72 -25.97
CA VAL A 218 6.73 -0.78 -26.52
C VAL A 218 6.51 -2.09 -27.26
N GLN A 219 7.43 -2.48 -28.15
CA GLN A 219 7.34 -3.77 -28.85
C GLN A 219 7.32 -4.95 -27.88
N ALA A 220 8.15 -4.92 -26.84
CA ALA A 220 8.19 -5.95 -25.81
C ALA A 220 6.88 -6.05 -25.01
N VAL A 221 6.26 -4.91 -24.65
CA VAL A 221 4.95 -4.88 -23.97
C VAL A 221 3.86 -5.46 -24.88
N VAL A 222 3.81 -5.04 -26.14
CA VAL A 222 2.82 -5.55 -27.11
C VAL A 222 2.95 -7.05 -27.32
N ALA A 223 4.19 -7.58 -27.39
CA ALA A 223 4.47 -8.99 -27.57
C ALA A 223 4.32 -9.84 -26.28
N SER A 224 4.22 -9.22 -25.10
CA SER A 224 4.13 -9.92 -23.83
C SER A 224 2.79 -10.64 -23.68
N ALA A 225 2.82 -11.88 -23.17
CA ALA A 225 1.62 -12.62 -22.77
C ALA A 225 1.03 -12.09 -21.46
N ASP A 226 -0.25 -12.37 -21.19
CA ASP A 226 -0.95 -11.86 -19.99
C ASP A 226 -0.26 -12.17 -18.65
N PRO A 227 0.36 -13.34 -18.44
CA PRO A 227 1.08 -13.63 -17.19
C PRO A 227 2.29 -12.72 -16.90
N ALA A 228 2.76 -11.94 -17.88
CA ALA A 228 3.84 -10.98 -17.70
C ALA A 228 3.37 -9.67 -17.03
N PHE A 229 2.06 -9.48 -16.87
CA PHE A 229 1.47 -8.33 -16.22
C PHE A 229 0.95 -8.72 -14.84
N HIS A 230 1.39 -7.97 -13.83
CA HIS A 230 0.96 -8.12 -12.44
C HIS A 230 0.05 -6.97 -12.03
N LEU A 231 -0.86 -7.24 -11.11
CA LEU A 231 -1.76 -6.25 -10.54
C LEU A 231 -1.50 -6.18 -9.04
N ASN A 232 -1.51 -4.97 -8.49
CA ASN A 232 -1.56 -4.78 -7.04
C ASN A 232 -2.99 -4.49 -6.57
N SER A 233 -3.17 -4.40 -5.25
CA SER A 233 -4.48 -4.15 -4.61
C SER A 233 -5.12 -2.80 -4.98
N LYS A 234 -4.34 -1.87 -5.54
CA LYS A 234 -4.82 -0.55 -6.02
C LYS A 234 -5.13 -0.54 -7.51
N GLY A 235 -5.01 -1.68 -8.20
CA GLY A 235 -5.26 -1.78 -9.63
C GLY A 235 -4.14 -1.25 -10.52
N GLN A 236 -2.93 -1.03 -10.01
CA GLN A 236 -1.79 -0.65 -10.85
C GLN A 236 -1.33 -1.85 -11.68
N ILE A 237 -1.13 -1.63 -12.98
CA ILE A 237 -0.63 -2.63 -13.93
C ILE A 237 0.89 -2.53 -13.98
N ILE A 238 1.54 -3.57 -13.49
CA ILE A 238 2.99 -3.69 -13.39
C ILE A 238 3.47 -4.63 -14.49
N TRP A 239 4.46 -4.19 -15.27
CA TRP A 239 5.15 -5.02 -16.24
C TRP A 239 6.63 -5.02 -15.91
N ARG A 240 7.20 -6.21 -15.68
CA ARG A 240 8.49 -6.38 -15.00
C ARG A 240 8.42 -5.72 -13.63
N GLU A 241 9.21 -4.68 -13.38
CA GLU A 241 9.25 -3.95 -12.11
C GLU A 241 8.60 -2.56 -12.17
N SER A 242 8.01 -2.20 -13.32
CA SER A 242 7.54 -0.84 -13.59
C SER A 242 6.03 -0.77 -13.72
N VAL A 243 5.43 0.25 -13.10
CA VAL A 243 4.01 0.58 -13.30
C VAL A 243 3.85 1.24 -14.66
N ILE A 244 3.10 0.60 -15.56
CA ILE A 244 2.87 1.08 -16.94
C ILE A 244 1.42 1.51 -17.19
N GLY A 245 0.52 1.27 -16.25
CA GLY A 245 -0.87 1.68 -16.34
C GLY A 245 -1.64 1.44 -15.05
N THR A 246 -2.91 1.78 -15.07
CA THR A 246 -3.83 1.61 -13.94
C THR A 246 -5.18 1.11 -14.43
N LEU A 247 -5.81 0.25 -13.64
CA LEU A 247 -7.21 -0.11 -13.79
C LEU A 247 -8.08 0.92 -13.08
N GLY A 248 -9.24 1.19 -13.68
CA GLY A 248 -10.29 2.02 -13.14
C GLY A 248 -11.66 1.39 -13.36
N LYS A 249 -12.69 2.08 -12.89
CA LYS A 249 -14.09 1.69 -13.10
C LYS A 249 -14.40 1.62 -14.60
N GLY A 250 -14.92 0.49 -15.05
CA GLY A 250 -15.48 0.35 -16.39
C GLY A 250 -17.00 0.19 -16.39
N ASN A 251 -17.54 -0.36 -17.48
CA ASN A 251 -18.99 -0.38 -17.74
C ASN A 251 -19.75 -1.37 -16.86
N SER A 252 -19.11 -2.47 -16.48
CA SER A 252 -19.62 -3.49 -15.57
C SER A 252 -18.53 -3.90 -14.58
N ILE A 253 -18.91 -4.57 -13.50
CA ILE A 253 -18.00 -4.98 -12.43
C ILE A 253 -16.88 -5.92 -12.92
N ASP A 254 -17.13 -6.67 -13.98
CA ASP A 254 -16.20 -7.62 -14.60
C ASP A 254 -15.42 -7.03 -15.79
N GLN A 255 -15.69 -5.76 -16.16
CA GLN A 255 -15.05 -5.07 -17.28
C GLN A 255 -14.31 -3.82 -16.78
N PRO A 256 -13.18 -3.97 -16.06
CA PRO A 256 -12.40 -2.83 -15.63
C PRO A 256 -11.81 -2.08 -16.85
N LYS A 257 -11.74 -0.76 -16.74
CA LYS A 257 -11.10 0.08 -17.76
C LYS A 257 -9.60 0.15 -17.46
N ALA A 258 -8.74 -0.03 -18.46
CA ALA A 258 -7.31 0.23 -18.33
C ALA A 258 -6.94 1.57 -18.94
N ASP A 259 -6.11 2.32 -18.22
CA ASP A 259 -5.51 3.55 -18.69
C ASP A 259 -3.98 3.42 -18.60
N ALA A 260 -3.28 3.77 -19.68
CA ALA A 260 -1.82 3.77 -19.69
C ALA A 260 -1.30 4.90 -18.78
N LYS A 261 -0.19 4.66 -18.07
CA LYS A 261 0.43 5.67 -17.22
C LYS A 261 0.91 6.83 -18.11
N PRO A 262 0.56 8.08 -17.79
CA PRO A 262 1.05 9.23 -18.55
C PRO A 262 2.58 9.25 -18.58
N SER A 263 3.14 9.45 -19.77
CA SER A 263 4.58 9.59 -19.97
C SER A 263 4.86 10.63 -21.05
N GLN A 264 5.90 11.43 -20.84
CA GLN A 264 6.45 12.36 -21.84
C GLN A 264 7.18 11.64 -22.98
N MET A 265 7.42 10.33 -22.85
CA MET A 265 8.13 9.52 -23.85
C MET A 265 7.19 8.64 -24.68
N LEU A 266 5.92 8.50 -24.27
CA LEU A 266 4.91 7.73 -25.00
C LEU A 266 3.94 8.67 -25.67
N GLU A 267 4.13 8.87 -26.98
CA GLU A 267 3.27 9.74 -27.78
C GLU A 267 2.73 9.00 -29.02
N GLY A 268 1.63 9.53 -29.58
CA GLY A 268 1.04 9.05 -30.83
C GLY A 268 0.78 7.55 -30.87
N ASP A 269 1.29 6.88 -31.91
CA ASP A 269 1.06 5.46 -32.16
C ASP A 269 1.63 4.55 -31.05
N GLN A 270 2.72 4.95 -30.40
CA GLN A 270 3.32 4.15 -29.32
C GLN A 270 2.40 4.08 -28.10
N LEU A 271 1.84 5.22 -27.70
CA LEU A 271 0.87 5.29 -26.61
C LEU A 271 -0.37 4.46 -26.93
N LYS A 272 -0.86 4.53 -28.16
CA LYS A 272 -2.00 3.74 -28.63
C LYS A 272 -1.73 2.24 -28.53
N LEU A 273 -0.58 1.77 -29.02
CA LEU A 273 -0.20 0.35 -28.94
C LEU A 273 -0.15 -0.18 -27.50
N VAL A 274 0.44 0.60 -26.58
CA VAL A 274 0.48 0.23 -25.16
C VAL A 274 -0.94 0.22 -24.57
N SER A 275 -1.73 1.25 -24.84
CA SER A 275 -3.11 1.38 -24.36
C SER A 275 -4.02 0.26 -24.85
N ASP A 276 -3.92 -0.12 -26.13
CA ASP A 276 -4.65 -1.24 -26.73
C ASP A 276 -4.25 -2.57 -26.08
N ARG A 277 -2.94 -2.77 -25.80
CA ARG A 277 -2.46 -3.97 -25.12
C ARG A 277 -2.97 -4.08 -23.69
N LEU A 278 -2.95 -2.97 -22.94
CA LEU A 278 -3.45 -2.89 -21.57
C LEU A 278 -4.97 -3.09 -21.51
N THR A 279 -5.71 -2.52 -22.46
CA THR A 279 -7.16 -2.70 -22.59
C THR A 279 -7.51 -4.15 -22.86
N ARG A 280 -6.77 -4.83 -23.75
CA ARG A 280 -6.94 -6.27 -23.99
C ARG A 280 -6.67 -7.09 -22.71
N PHE A 281 -5.58 -6.80 -22.01
CA PHE A 281 -5.26 -7.47 -20.74
C PHE A 281 -6.39 -7.30 -19.72
N ALA A 282 -6.91 -6.08 -19.55
CA ALA A 282 -7.99 -5.79 -18.61
C ALA A 282 -9.32 -6.49 -18.98
N ALA A 283 -9.59 -6.68 -20.27
CA ALA A 283 -10.77 -7.40 -20.74
C ALA A 283 -10.67 -8.93 -20.61
N ASP A 284 -9.47 -9.49 -20.73
CA ASP A 284 -9.26 -10.95 -20.77
C ASP A 284 -8.88 -11.54 -19.39
N MET A 285 -8.22 -10.75 -18.54
CA MET A 285 -7.79 -11.19 -17.21
C MET A 285 -8.96 -11.68 -16.33
N PRO A 286 -10.10 -10.97 -16.19
CA PRO A 286 -11.22 -11.45 -15.38
C PRO A 286 -11.76 -12.78 -15.90
N LYS A 287 -11.88 -12.93 -17.23
CA LYS A 287 -12.36 -14.16 -17.88
C LYS A 287 -11.49 -15.37 -17.55
N HIS A 288 -10.17 -15.18 -17.55
CA HIS A 288 -9.23 -16.24 -17.22
C HIS A 288 -9.18 -16.55 -15.71
N ARG A 289 -9.15 -15.53 -14.86
CA ARG A 289 -9.04 -15.72 -13.39
C ARG A 289 -10.35 -16.23 -12.77
N LEU A 290 -11.49 -15.82 -13.33
CA LEU A 290 -12.84 -16.13 -12.87
C LEU A 290 -13.59 -17.03 -13.87
N GLU A 291 -12.89 -17.93 -14.56
CA GLU A 291 -13.46 -18.83 -15.59
C GLU A 291 -14.77 -19.49 -15.14
N LYS A 292 -14.83 -19.99 -13.89
CA LYS A 292 -16.03 -20.63 -13.33
C LYS A 292 -17.20 -19.66 -13.16
N LEU A 293 -16.93 -18.41 -12.83
CA LEU A 293 -17.96 -17.37 -12.74
C LEU A 293 -18.55 -17.08 -14.13
N TYR A 294 -17.69 -16.92 -15.15
CA TYR A 294 -18.13 -16.71 -16.54
C TYR A 294 -18.91 -17.91 -17.10
N GLY A 295 -18.66 -19.13 -16.60
CA GLY A 295 -19.48 -20.30 -16.90
C GLY A 295 -20.96 -20.15 -16.53
N LEU A 296 -21.33 -19.21 -15.65
CA LEU A 296 -22.74 -18.91 -15.34
C LEU A 296 -23.46 -18.14 -16.44
N LEU A 297 -22.74 -17.59 -17.41
CA LEU A 297 -23.31 -16.86 -18.55
C LEU A 297 -23.62 -17.77 -19.75
N ASP A 298 -23.25 -19.05 -19.67
CA ASP A 298 -23.44 -20.05 -20.71
C ASP A 298 -24.93 -20.19 -21.11
N GLU A 299 -25.18 -20.33 -22.42
CA GLU A 299 -26.54 -20.47 -22.99
C GLU A 299 -27.23 -21.78 -22.59
N SER A 300 -26.47 -22.79 -22.15
CA SER A 300 -27.00 -24.05 -21.61
C SER A 300 -27.77 -23.87 -20.30
N LEU A 301 -27.51 -22.78 -19.54
CA LEU A 301 -28.33 -22.42 -18.39
C LEU A 301 -29.58 -21.70 -18.88
N THR A 302 -30.75 -22.25 -18.55
CA THR A 302 -32.05 -21.76 -19.05
C THR A 302 -33.02 -21.45 -17.91
N GLY A 303 -34.05 -20.66 -18.21
CA GLY A 303 -35.13 -20.33 -17.26
C GLY A 303 -34.64 -19.70 -15.95
N VAL A 304 -35.12 -20.23 -14.82
CA VAL A 304 -34.81 -19.72 -13.48
C VAL A 304 -33.32 -19.88 -13.13
N VAL A 305 -32.68 -20.94 -13.62
CA VAL A 305 -31.24 -21.19 -13.40
C VAL A 305 -30.40 -20.08 -14.02
N ARG A 306 -30.73 -19.67 -15.25
CA ARG A 306 -30.08 -18.54 -15.93
C ARG A 306 -30.23 -17.24 -15.15
N GLY A 307 -31.43 -16.96 -14.63
CA GLY A 307 -31.70 -15.78 -13.82
C GLY A 307 -30.86 -15.73 -12.54
N ILE A 308 -30.75 -16.85 -11.82
CA ILE A 308 -29.86 -16.97 -10.64
C ILE A 308 -28.40 -16.83 -11.05
N GLY A 309 -27.99 -17.44 -12.17
CA GLY A 309 -26.64 -17.34 -12.70
C GLY A 309 -26.20 -15.90 -12.96
N PHE A 310 -27.05 -15.10 -13.60
CA PHE A 310 -26.79 -13.67 -13.83
C PHE A 310 -26.65 -12.87 -12.53
N GLN A 311 -27.57 -13.04 -11.57
CA GLN A 311 -27.47 -12.31 -10.30
C GLN A 311 -26.25 -12.73 -9.49
N LEU A 312 -25.87 -14.01 -9.54
CA LEU A 312 -24.67 -14.50 -8.88
C LEU A 312 -23.38 -13.99 -9.57
N PHE A 313 -23.41 -13.85 -10.90
CA PHE A 313 -22.34 -13.23 -11.68
C PHE A 313 -22.13 -11.76 -11.27
N GLU A 314 -23.21 -10.98 -11.22
CA GLU A 314 -23.17 -9.57 -10.78
C GLU A 314 -22.68 -9.41 -9.34
N ALA A 315 -23.00 -10.38 -8.47
CA ALA A 315 -22.57 -10.41 -7.07
C ALA A 315 -21.17 -11.03 -6.86
N LEU A 316 -20.39 -11.23 -7.93
CA LEU A 316 -19.04 -11.81 -7.89
C LEU A 316 -18.98 -13.17 -7.18
N GLY A 317 -20.05 -13.97 -7.30
CA GLY A 317 -20.07 -15.35 -6.86
C GLY A 317 -20.63 -15.61 -5.47
N VAL A 318 -21.08 -14.60 -4.74
CA VAL A 318 -21.79 -14.76 -3.45
C VAL A 318 -23.04 -13.90 -3.43
N LEU A 319 -24.20 -14.54 -3.35
CA LEU A 319 -25.50 -13.88 -3.43
C LEU A 319 -26.35 -14.21 -2.18
N PRO A 320 -26.85 -13.22 -1.42
CA PRO A 320 -27.82 -13.45 -0.37
C PRO A 320 -29.04 -14.21 -0.89
N ARG A 321 -29.35 -15.36 -0.28
CA ARG A 321 -30.50 -16.20 -0.67
C ARG A 321 -31.82 -15.44 -0.62
N ARG A 322 -31.94 -14.45 0.28
CA ARG A 322 -33.12 -13.58 0.40
C ARG A 322 -33.42 -12.79 -0.89
N HIS A 323 -32.41 -12.44 -1.68
CA HIS A 323 -32.60 -11.69 -2.93
C HIS A 323 -33.20 -12.54 -4.04
N VAL A 324 -32.99 -13.86 -3.99
CA VAL A 324 -33.49 -14.83 -4.96
C VAL A 324 -34.49 -15.81 -4.36
N ALA A 325 -35.14 -15.46 -3.25
CA ALA A 325 -35.99 -16.40 -2.51
C ALA A 325 -37.10 -17.01 -3.38
N ASP A 326 -37.80 -16.19 -4.17
CA ASP A 326 -38.86 -16.62 -5.08
C ASP A 326 -38.35 -17.50 -6.22
N MET A 327 -37.14 -17.23 -6.72
CA MET A 327 -36.50 -18.05 -7.75
C MET A 327 -36.08 -19.40 -7.17
N VAL A 328 -35.47 -19.41 -5.99
CA VAL A 328 -35.04 -20.62 -5.29
C VAL A 328 -36.22 -21.53 -4.95
N GLN A 329 -37.39 -20.97 -4.62
CA GLN A 329 -38.62 -21.75 -4.39
C GLN A 329 -39.14 -22.45 -5.65
N LYS A 330 -38.87 -21.89 -6.84
CA LYS A 330 -39.29 -22.44 -8.13
C LYS A 330 -38.30 -23.48 -8.71
N LEU A 331 -37.18 -23.73 -8.05
CA LEU A 331 -36.19 -24.70 -8.51
C LEU A 331 -36.69 -26.14 -8.30
N ASP A 332 -36.85 -26.87 -9.40
CA ASP A 332 -37.00 -28.32 -9.40
C ASP A 332 -35.64 -29.02 -9.22
N ASP A 333 -35.65 -30.34 -9.09
CA ASP A 333 -34.42 -31.10 -8.82
C ASP A 333 -33.45 -31.09 -9.99
N GLU A 334 -33.94 -30.97 -11.22
CA GLU A 334 -33.08 -30.82 -12.40
C GLU A 334 -32.39 -29.45 -12.42
N SER A 335 -33.12 -28.37 -12.15
CA SER A 335 -32.56 -27.02 -12.02
C SER A 335 -31.50 -26.94 -10.92
N LYS A 336 -31.72 -27.62 -9.78
CA LYS A 336 -30.73 -27.71 -8.70
C LYS A 336 -29.47 -28.47 -9.15
N ARG A 337 -29.60 -29.55 -9.91
CA ARG A 337 -28.45 -30.29 -10.46
C ARG A 337 -27.69 -29.44 -11.48
N GLN A 338 -28.38 -28.66 -12.31
CA GLN A 338 -27.76 -27.73 -13.25
C GLN A 338 -26.92 -26.69 -12.51
N LEU A 339 -27.46 -26.03 -11.47
CA LEU A 339 -26.71 -25.10 -10.63
C LEU A 339 -25.49 -25.77 -9.96
N ALA A 340 -25.67 -26.97 -9.42
CA ALA A 340 -24.58 -27.72 -8.79
C ALA A 340 -23.47 -28.07 -9.80
N LYS A 341 -23.83 -28.46 -11.02
CA LYS A 341 -22.89 -28.74 -12.12
C LYS A 341 -22.16 -27.48 -12.57
N ALA A 342 -22.82 -26.33 -12.52
CA ALA A 342 -22.22 -25.02 -12.76
C ALA A 342 -21.33 -24.53 -11.58
N GLY A 343 -21.19 -25.31 -10.51
CA GLY A 343 -20.33 -24.98 -9.37
C GLY A 343 -21.01 -24.13 -8.29
N VAL A 344 -22.32 -23.92 -8.37
CA VAL A 344 -23.08 -23.13 -7.40
C VAL A 344 -23.56 -24.02 -6.24
N ARG A 345 -23.31 -23.57 -5.00
CA ARG A 345 -23.84 -24.16 -3.78
C ARG A 345 -25.00 -23.32 -3.26
N ILE A 346 -26.15 -23.96 -3.06
CA ILE A 346 -27.31 -23.34 -2.41
C ILE A 346 -27.18 -23.55 -0.91
N GLY A 347 -26.72 -22.50 -0.22
CA GLY A 347 -26.58 -22.50 1.22
C GLY A 347 -27.89 -22.23 1.96
N VAL A 348 -27.72 -22.13 3.27
CA VAL A 348 -28.73 -21.76 4.23
C VAL A 348 -29.17 -20.30 4.07
N ASP A 349 -28.21 -19.37 3.97
CA ASP A 349 -28.44 -17.92 3.89
C ASP A 349 -27.88 -17.29 2.60
N VAL A 350 -26.87 -17.91 1.98
CA VAL A 350 -26.28 -17.42 0.73
C VAL A 350 -26.18 -18.52 -0.33
N LEU A 351 -26.22 -18.14 -1.60
CA LEU A 351 -25.76 -18.96 -2.71
C LEU A 351 -24.31 -18.54 -2.99
N PHE A 352 -23.41 -19.51 -3.20
CA PHE A 352 -22.00 -19.18 -3.41
C PHE A 352 -21.28 -20.18 -4.32
N MET A 353 -20.14 -19.77 -4.88
CA MET A 353 -19.26 -20.63 -5.67
C MET A 353 -17.97 -20.96 -4.90
N PRO A 354 -17.73 -22.23 -4.51
CA PRO A 354 -16.52 -22.62 -3.77
C PRO A 354 -15.21 -22.32 -4.52
N ASP A 355 -15.21 -22.41 -5.85
CA ASP A 355 -14.03 -22.11 -6.68
C ASP A 355 -13.55 -20.65 -6.53
N LEU A 356 -14.45 -19.74 -6.18
CA LEU A 356 -14.13 -18.32 -5.99
C LEU A 356 -13.59 -18.00 -4.59
N LEU A 357 -13.58 -18.98 -3.68
CA LEU A 357 -13.04 -18.84 -2.32
C LEU A 357 -11.53 -19.17 -2.25
N LYS A 358 -10.89 -19.40 -3.41
CA LYS A 358 -9.45 -19.59 -3.55
C LYS A 358 -8.73 -18.23 -3.50
N PRO A 359 -7.50 -18.14 -2.95
CA PRO A 359 -6.82 -16.86 -2.73
C PRO A 359 -6.74 -15.96 -3.96
N ALA A 360 -6.31 -16.49 -5.12
CA ALA A 360 -6.18 -15.71 -6.34
C ALA A 360 -7.53 -15.16 -6.86
N GLN A 361 -8.63 -15.90 -6.62
CA GLN A 361 -9.98 -15.47 -6.98
C GLN A 361 -10.49 -14.40 -6.03
N ILE A 362 -10.23 -14.54 -4.73
CA ILE A 362 -10.59 -13.53 -3.72
C ILE A 362 -9.87 -12.21 -4.00
N GLU A 363 -8.56 -12.26 -4.32
CA GLU A 363 -7.78 -11.07 -4.64
C GLU A 363 -8.36 -10.32 -5.84
N ILE A 364 -8.76 -11.04 -6.90
CA ILE A 364 -9.32 -10.37 -8.07
C ILE A 364 -10.75 -9.88 -7.86
N THR A 365 -11.61 -10.62 -7.14
CA THR A 365 -12.97 -10.13 -6.84
C THR A 365 -12.94 -8.93 -5.90
N ALA A 366 -12.02 -8.92 -4.93
CA ALA A 366 -11.75 -7.74 -4.09
C ALA A 366 -11.40 -6.53 -4.97
N LEU A 367 -10.41 -6.68 -5.87
CA LEU A 367 -9.97 -5.60 -6.74
C LEU A 367 -11.10 -5.10 -7.66
N LEU A 368 -11.83 -6.01 -8.32
CA LEU A 368 -12.94 -5.65 -9.21
C LEU A 368 -14.06 -4.92 -8.45
N PHE A 369 -14.42 -5.40 -7.27
CA PHE A 369 -15.39 -4.74 -6.40
C PHE A 369 -14.92 -3.33 -6.03
N SER A 370 -13.67 -3.21 -5.57
CA SER A 370 -13.06 -1.95 -5.15
C SER A 370 -13.01 -0.94 -6.28
N LEU A 371 -12.60 -1.35 -7.49
CA LEU A 371 -12.57 -0.50 -8.68
C LEU A 371 -13.96 0.00 -9.06
N PHE A 372 -14.99 -0.86 -8.99
CA PHE A 372 -16.33 -0.51 -9.44
C PHE A 372 -17.10 0.38 -8.45
N HIS A 373 -16.93 0.13 -7.15
CA HIS A 373 -17.61 0.84 -6.06
C HIS A 373 -16.77 1.99 -5.47
N ASN A 374 -15.51 2.13 -5.89
CA ASN A 374 -14.55 3.08 -5.33
C ASN A 374 -14.36 2.89 -3.80
N GLU A 375 -14.29 1.63 -3.36
CA GLU A 375 -14.11 1.23 -1.96
C GLU A 375 -12.81 0.43 -1.84
N PHE A 376 -11.76 1.02 -1.26
CA PHE A 376 -10.46 0.36 -1.07
C PHE A 376 -10.13 0.25 0.43
N PRO A 377 -10.68 -0.75 1.13
CA PRO A 377 -10.40 -0.94 2.55
C PRO A 377 -8.91 -1.16 2.79
N GLU A 378 -8.32 -0.45 3.77
CA GLU A 378 -6.89 -0.64 4.12
C GLU A 378 -6.59 -2.07 4.56
N ALA A 379 -7.55 -2.72 5.22
CA ALA A 379 -7.44 -4.11 5.65
C ALA A 379 -7.36 -5.11 4.48
N GLY A 380 -7.81 -4.71 3.28
CA GLY A 380 -7.88 -5.61 2.12
C GLY A 380 -8.77 -6.83 2.34
N PRO A 381 -8.71 -7.84 1.44
CA PRO A 381 -9.35 -9.12 1.69
C PRO A 381 -8.62 -9.88 2.80
N PRO A 382 -9.27 -10.83 3.50
CA PRO A 382 -8.62 -11.60 4.55
C PRO A 382 -7.40 -12.38 4.01
N PRO A 383 -6.33 -12.57 4.80
CA PRO A 383 -5.12 -13.26 4.35
C PRO A 383 -5.40 -14.67 3.83
N ALA A 384 -4.61 -15.11 2.84
CA ALA A 384 -4.77 -16.40 2.19
C ALA A 384 -4.86 -17.55 3.21
N GLY A 385 -5.89 -18.40 3.05
CA GLY A 385 -6.14 -19.54 3.93
C GLY A 385 -6.87 -19.24 5.23
N ARG A 386 -7.05 -17.96 5.62
CA ARG A 386 -7.82 -17.61 6.82
C ARG A 386 -9.31 -17.83 6.61
N VAL A 387 -9.91 -18.60 7.50
CA VAL A 387 -11.36 -18.86 7.51
C VAL A 387 -12.12 -17.74 8.21
N ALA A 388 -11.57 -17.19 9.30
CA ALA A 388 -12.17 -16.12 10.07
C ALA A 388 -11.12 -15.10 10.51
N ILE A 389 -11.58 -13.85 10.59
CA ILE A 389 -10.89 -12.72 11.20
C ILE A 389 -11.88 -11.97 12.10
N ASP A 390 -11.36 -11.11 12.96
CA ASP A 390 -12.22 -10.25 13.75
C ASP A 390 -12.80 -9.13 12.88
N HIS A 391 -13.95 -8.61 13.28
CA HIS A 391 -14.63 -7.57 12.50
C HIS A 391 -13.76 -6.32 12.38
N VAL A 392 -13.63 -5.82 11.14
CA VAL A 392 -12.93 -4.58 10.83
C VAL A 392 -13.98 -3.49 10.61
N GLU A 393 -13.89 -2.42 11.40
CA GLU A 393 -14.78 -1.27 11.29
C GLU A 393 -14.55 -0.52 9.96
N GLY A 394 -15.61 0.08 9.42
CA GLY A 394 -15.53 0.88 8.18
C GLY A 394 -15.51 0.08 6.87
N VAL A 395 -15.52 -1.25 6.91
CA VAL A 395 -15.61 -2.11 5.71
C VAL A 395 -17.05 -2.54 5.47
N SER A 396 -17.55 -2.36 4.25
CA SER A 396 -18.95 -2.70 3.95
C SER A 396 -19.22 -4.21 3.93
N ASP A 397 -20.44 -4.61 4.31
CA ASP A 397 -20.87 -6.00 4.18
C ASP A 397 -20.81 -6.48 2.72
N SER A 398 -21.08 -5.59 1.76
CA SER A 398 -21.01 -5.89 0.33
C SER A 398 -19.59 -6.25 -0.12
N TYR A 399 -18.56 -5.56 0.40
CA TYR A 399 -17.16 -5.90 0.16
C TYR A 399 -16.84 -7.30 0.71
N TRP A 400 -17.28 -7.60 1.93
CA TRP A 400 -17.08 -8.95 2.50
C TRP A 400 -17.74 -10.01 1.64
N MET A 401 -18.98 -9.80 1.19
CA MET A 401 -19.68 -10.76 0.34
C MET A 401 -18.95 -10.97 -1.00
N ALA A 402 -18.54 -9.89 -1.68
CA ALA A 402 -17.80 -9.96 -2.93
C ALA A 402 -16.45 -10.71 -2.82
N THR A 403 -15.85 -10.68 -1.62
CA THR A 403 -14.58 -11.39 -1.33
C THR A 403 -14.77 -12.80 -0.80
N GLY A 404 -16.00 -13.33 -0.75
CA GLY A 404 -16.24 -14.68 -0.26
C GLY A 404 -16.39 -14.80 1.26
N TYR A 405 -16.61 -13.69 1.96
CA TYR A 405 -16.78 -13.62 3.40
C TYR A 405 -18.13 -13.00 3.79
N ARG A 406 -18.51 -13.14 5.05
CA ARG A 406 -19.64 -12.40 5.62
C ARG A 406 -19.37 -12.05 7.06
N ARG A 407 -19.95 -10.94 7.50
CA ARG A 407 -20.04 -10.61 8.92
C ARG A 407 -20.99 -11.60 9.62
N ILE A 408 -20.57 -12.07 10.79
CA ILE A 408 -21.36 -12.91 11.69
C ILE A 408 -20.89 -12.68 13.13
N GLY A 409 -21.76 -12.11 13.95
CA GLY A 409 -21.43 -11.56 15.26
C GLY A 409 -20.31 -10.52 15.16
N GLY A 410 -19.33 -10.62 16.06
CA GLY A 410 -18.13 -9.77 16.07
C GLY A 410 -17.04 -10.18 15.08
N ARG A 411 -17.34 -11.01 14.07
CA ARG A 411 -16.32 -11.60 13.17
C ARG A 411 -16.71 -11.52 11.71
N VAL A 412 -15.71 -11.72 10.84
CA VAL A 412 -15.87 -11.89 9.41
C VAL A 412 -15.38 -13.29 9.05
N MET A 413 -16.27 -14.10 8.48
CA MET A 413 -16.02 -15.52 8.23
C MET A 413 -16.30 -15.90 6.79
N ARG A 414 -15.48 -16.81 6.24
CA ARG A 414 -15.61 -17.30 4.88
C ARG A 414 -16.94 -18.01 4.71
N VAL A 415 -17.63 -17.75 3.60
CA VAL A 415 -19.03 -18.14 3.44
C VAL A 415 -19.24 -19.65 3.46
N ASP A 416 -18.29 -20.46 2.97
CA ASP A 416 -18.38 -21.92 3.05
C ASP A 416 -18.50 -22.43 4.49
N MET A 417 -17.72 -21.86 5.40
CA MET A 417 -17.76 -22.21 6.82
C MET A 417 -18.97 -21.58 7.51
N ALA A 418 -19.34 -20.35 7.14
CA ALA A 418 -20.53 -19.69 7.70
C ALA A 418 -21.81 -20.46 7.38
N GLU A 419 -21.94 -20.96 6.14
CA GLU A 419 -23.08 -21.79 5.76
C GLU A 419 -23.05 -23.16 6.43
N ARG A 420 -21.86 -23.73 6.71
CA ARG A 420 -21.75 -24.97 7.49
C ARG A 420 -22.18 -24.74 8.95
N LEU A 421 -21.70 -23.68 9.58
CA LEU A 421 -22.11 -23.30 10.94
C LEU A 421 -23.62 -23.09 11.01
N ALA A 422 -24.18 -22.31 10.08
CA ALA A 422 -25.61 -22.04 10.03
C ALA A 422 -26.42 -23.33 9.82
N ALA A 423 -25.91 -24.32 9.06
CA ALA A 423 -26.56 -25.62 8.91
C ALA A 423 -26.57 -26.42 10.23
N VAL A 424 -25.45 -26.44 10.97
CA VAL A 424 -25.35 -27.10 12.28
C VAL A 424 -26.31 -26.46 13.30
N VAL A 425 -26.32 -25.12 13.37
CA VAL A 425 -27.24 -24.37 14.25
C VAL A 425 -28.71 -24.65 13.87
N ARG A 426 -29.05 -24.61 12.58
CA ARG A 426 -30.42 -24.95 12.13
C ARG A 426 -30.80 -26.40 12.42
N SER A 427 -29.85 -27.33 12.38
CA SER A 427 -30.10 -28.74 12.73
C SER A 427 -30.38 -28.89 14.22
N ALA A 428 -29.56 -28.25 15.07
CA ALA A 428 -29.76 -28.26 16.53
C ALA A 428 -31.13 -27.67 16.91
N ALA A 429 -31.51 -26.54 16.30
CA ALA A 429 -32.78 -25.89 16.57
C ALA A 429 -34.04 -26.68 16.12
N ARG A 430 -33.89 -27.75 15.31
CA ARG A 430 -35.03 -28.62 14.97
C ARG A 430 -35.53 -29.42 16.16
N ALA A 431 -34.67 -29.66 17.15
CA ALA A 431 -35.03 -30.34 18.39
C ALA A 431 -35.76 -29.42 19.39
N GLY A 432 -35.98 -28.14 19.05
CA GLY A 432 -36.53 -27.13 19.95
C GLY A 432 -35.42 -26.27 20.52
N THR A 433 -35.35 -26.17 21.84
CA THR A 433 -34.30 -25.48 22.58
C THR A 433 -32.96 -26.21 22.41
N PHE A 434 -31.89 -25.47 22.16
CA PHE A 434 -30.55 -26.04 21.98
C PHE A 434 -29.48 -25.19 22.69
N ARG A 435 -28.34 -25.82 23.00
CA ARG A 435 -27.15 -25.19 23.58
C ARG A 435 -26.02 -25.07 22.57
N ILE A 436 -25.05 -24.21 22.86
CA ILE A 436 -23.80 -24.13 22.08
C ILE A 436 -23.06 -25.47 22.15
N SER A 437 -22.79 -26.08 21.00
CA SER A 437 -22.03 -27.33 20.89
C SER A 437 -20.55 -27.07 20.60
N GLU A 438 -19.68 -28.06 20.90
CA GLU A 438 -18.25 -27.99 20.57
C GLU A 438 -18.00 -27.90 19.06
N GLU A 439 -18.83 -28.56 18.25
CA GLU A 439 -18.76 -28.48 16.78
C GLU A 439 -18.96 -27.04 16.30
N MET A 440 -19.94 -26.31 16.87
CA MET A 440 -20.19 -24.90 16.53
C MET A 440 -18.95 -24.05 16.85
N LEU A 441 -18.38 -24.20 18.05
CA LEU A 441 -17.19 -23.46 18.48
C LEU A 441 -15.98 -23.75 17.59
N SER A 442 -15.76 -25.03 17.25
CA SER A 442 -14.67 -25.48 16.39
C SER A 442 -14.79 -24.92 14.97
N LEU A 443 -15.99 -24.95 14.38
CA LEU A 443 -16.23 -24.43 13.02
C LEU A 443 -16.02 -22.92 12.93
N ALA A 444 -16.45 -22.17 13.94
CA ALA A 444 -16.30 -20.71 13.97
C ALA A 444 -14.93 -20.24 14.47
N GLY A 445 -14.17 -21.13 15.11
CA GLY A 445 -12.95 -20.80 15.84
C GLY A 445 -13.18 -19.72 16.91
N ALA A 446 -14.36 -19.71 17.53
CA ALA A 446 -14.86 -18.62 18.37
C ALA A 446 -15.04 -19.04 19.83
N THR A 447 -15.00 -18.08 20.75
CA THR A 447 -15.34 -18.33 22.16
C THR A 447 -16.85 -18.55 22.34
N ARG A 448 -17.29 -18.99 23.53
CA ARG A 448 -18.72 -19.19 23.82
C ARG A 448 -19.50 -17.87 23.75
N GLU A 449 -18.91 -16.79 24.21
CA GLU A 449 -19.50 -15.45 24.21
C GLU A 449 -19.65 -14.94 22.78
N GLN A 450 -18.61 -15.11 21.96
CA GLN A 450 -18.66 -14.77 20.53
C GLN A 450 -19.72 -15.62 19.80
N MET A 451 -19.79 -16.91 20.11
CA MET A 451 -20.76 -17.83 19.51
C MET A 451 -22.20 -17.46 19.87
N GLN A 452 -22.46 -16.97 21.09
CA GLN A 452 -23.79 -16.48 21.44
C GLN A 452 -24.23 -15.35 20.48
N VAL A 453 -23.38 -14.34 20.27
CA VAL A 453 -23.68 -13.23 19.35
C VAL A 453 -23.83 -13.72 17.90
N MET A 454 -23.02 -14.70 17.48
CA MET A 454 -23.15 -15.31 16.14
C MET A 454 -24.49 -16.02 15.94
N ILE A 455 -24.96 -16.77 16.95
CA ILE A 455 -26.25 -17.48 16.91
C ILE A 455 -27.40 -16.47 16.85
N GLU A 456 -27.29 -15.37 17.60
CA GLU A 456 -28.25 -14.26 17.55
C GLU A 456 -28.30 -13.61 16.15
N ASP A 457 -27.14 -13.35 15.54
CA ASP A 457 -27.02 -12.82 14.17
C ASP A 457 -27.57 -13.80 13.10
N LEU A 458 -27.54 -15.10 13.36
CA LEU A 458 -28.20 -16.12 12.53
C LEU A 458 -29.73 -16.15 12.71
N GLY A 459 -30.28 -15.26 13.55
CA GLY A 459 -31.71 -15.07 13.75
C GLY A 459 -32.32 -15.98 14.81
N PHE A 460 -31.52 -16.53 15.72
CA PHE A 460 -32.00 -17.27 16.89
C PHE A 460 -32.06 -16.36 18.12
N VAL A 461 -32.88 -16.72 19.10
CA VAL A 461 -33.03 -15.94 20.33
C VAL A 461 -32.59 -16.74 21.53
N LYS A 462 -31.86 -16.11 22.46
CA LYS A 462 -31.53 -16.69 23.75
C LYS A 462 -32.79 -16.75 24.62
N THR A 463 -33.19 -17.94 25.06
CA THR A 463 -34.43 -18.17 25.83
C THR A 463 -34.16 -18.47 27.31
N GLY A 464 -32.93 -18.75 27.69
CA GLY A 464 -32.56 -18.96 29.09
C GLY A 464 -31.11 -19.38 29.27
N GLU A 465 -30.77 -19.79 30.50
CA GLU A 465 -29.48 -20.35 30.87
C GLU A 465 -29.70 -21.57 31.77
N GLU A 466 -28.89 -22.61 31.58
CA GLU A 466 -28.84 -23.81 32.43
C GLU A 466 -27.56 -23.79 33.26
N ALA A 467 -27.60 -24.29 34.49
CA ALA A 467 -26.40 -24.43 35.32
C ALA A 467 -25.41 -25.39 34.64
N ALA A 468 -24.12 -25.05 34.63
CA ALA A 468 -23.10 -25.97 34.18
C ALA A 468 -22.99 -27.16 35.16
N GLU A 469 -22.60 -28.34 34.67
CA GLU A 469 -22.36 -29.53 35.51
C GLU A 469 -21.30 -29.28 36.59
N ASP A 470 -20.41 -28.34 36.35
CA ASP A 470 -19.40 -27.85 37.28
C ASP A 470 -19.82 -26.44 37.77
N PRO A 471 -20.10 -26.25 39.08
CA PRO A 471 -20.57 -24.97 39.63
C PRO A 471 -19.59 -23.80 39.43
N GLU A 472 -18.30 -24.08 39.18
CA GLU A 472 -17.29 -23.06 38.91
C GLU A 472 -17.31 -22.58 37.45
N LYS A 473 -18.04 -23.27 36.56
CA LYS A 473 -18.16 -22.91 35.14
C LYS A 473 -19.37 -22.00 34.88
N PRO A 474 -19.26 -21.07 33.91
CA PRO A 474 -20.36 -20.18 33.55
C PRO A 474 -21.58 -20.96 33.04
N ALA A 475 -22.77 -20.43 33.30
CA ALA A 475 -24.03 -21.01 32.89
C ALA A 475 -24.11 -21.19 31.36
N ILE A 476 -24.77 -22.25 30.92
CA ILE A 476 -24.88 -22.63 29.52
C ILE A 476 -26.08 -21.92 28.91
N ALA A 477 -25.83 -21.01 27.97
CA ALA A 477 -26.90 -20.33 27.24
C ALA A 477 -27.73 -21.29 26.37
N LEU A 478 -29.05 -21.14 26.45
CA LEU A 478 -30.05 -21.87 25.68
C LEU A 478 -30.69 -20.96 24.61
N PHE A 479 -30.88 -21.51 23.42
CA PHE A 479 -31.36 -20.80 22.25
C PHE A 479 -32.52 -21.52 21.59
N GLU A 480 -33.42 -20.75 20.97
CA GLU A 480 -34.54 -21.28 20.19
C GLU A 480 -34.74 -20.49 18.91
N ARG A 481 -35.41 -21.12 17.94
CA ARG A 481 -35.87 -20.39 16.75
C ARG A 481 -37.03 -19.47 17.17
N PRO A 482 -36.99 -18.17 16.86
CA PRO A 482 -38.12 -17.29 17.14
C PRO A 482 -39.40 -17.86 16.51
N ALA A 483 -40.48 -17.86 17.28
CA ALA A 483 -41.79 -18.23 16.78
C ALA A 483 -42.14 -17.31 15.61
N LYS A 484 -42.46 -17.87 14.44
CA LYS A 484 -42.95 -17.07 13.31
C LYS A 484 -44.14 -16.24 13.82
N ALA A 485 -44.04 -14.92 13.79
CA ALA A 485 -45.20 -14.07 13.98
C ALA A 485 -46.27 -14.52 12.96
N LYS A 486 -47.42 -14.98 13.45
CA LYS A 486 -48.58 -15.24 12.59
C LYS A 486 -48.86 -13.93 11.85
N PRO A 487 -49.11 -13.95 10.53
CA PRO A 487 -49.68 -12.78 9.88
C PRO A 487 -50.95 -12.43 10.65
N MET A 488 -51.02 -11.23 11.24
CA MET A 488 -52.28 -10.75 11.80
C MET A 488 -53.30 -10.79 10.66
N ALA A 489 -54.30 -11.65 10.81
CA ALA A 489 -55.44 -11.67 9.92
C ALA A 489 -56.04 -10.26 9.94
N ASN A 490 -56.04 -9.64 8.76
CA ASN A 490 -56.60 -8.31 8.55
C ASN A 490 -58.04 -8.29 9.10
N PRO A 491 -58.40 -7.44 10.08
CA PRO A 491 -59.78 -7.34 10.52
C PRO A 491 -60.60 -6.80 9.35
N LYS A 492 -61.58 -7.57 8.89
CA LYS A 492 -62.58 -7.11 7.92
C LYS A 492 -63.25 -5.85 8.47
N ALA A 493 -62.95 -4.70 7.88
CA ALA A 493 -63.77 -3.50 8.03
C ALA A 493 -65.06 -3.69 7.23
N LYS A 494 -66.17 -3.84 7.95
CA LYS A 494 -67.52 -3.57 7.44
C LYS A 494 -67.82 -2.07 7.57
N ASP A 495 -68.70 -1.63 6.67
CA ASP A 495 -69.39 -0.33 6.59
C ASP A 495 -68.48 0.82 6.09
N GLY A 496 -68.74 1.49 4.98
CA GLY A 496 -70.00 1.79 4.32
C GLY A 496 -70.25 3.30 4.44
N LYS A 497 -69.83 4.09 3.43
CA LYS A 497 -70.46 5.35 3.01
C LYS A 497 -69.85 5.92 1.71
N ALA A 498 -70.72 6.01 0.71
CA ALA A 498 -70.77 6.94 -0.44
C ALA A 498 -70.37 8.39 -0.07
N TYR A 499 -69.91 9.32 -0.93
CA TYR A 499 -69.90 9.60 -2.39
C TYR A 499 -69.02 10.90 -2.56
N PRO A 500 -69.00 11.66 -3.69
CA PRO A 500 -68.61 11.41 -5.10
C PRO A 500 -67.52 12.41 -5.61
N GLY A 501 -66.95 12.18 -6.81
CA GLY A 501 -66.34 13.30 -7.56
C GLY A 501 -65.46 12.93 -8.76
N LYS A 502 -66.06 12.94 -9.97
CA LYS A 502 -65.57 13.40 -11.31
C LYS A 502 -64.05 13.34 -11.61
N SER A 503 -63.56 12.92 -12.79
CA SER A 503 -64.13 12.86 -14.15
C SER A 503 -63.32 11.96 -15.10
N LYS A 504 -64.05 11.32 -16.03
CA LYS A 504 -63.81 11.09 -17.49
C LYS A 504 -62.40 11.47 -18.04
N SER A 505 -61.74 10.71 -18.92
CA SER A 505 -62.17 10.15 -20.22
C SER A 505 -61.01 9.27 -20.75
N LYS A 506 -61.22 8.03 -21.22
CA LYS A 506 -61.59 7.55 -22.57
C LYS A 506 -60.60 7.86 -23.71
N THR A 507 -59.84 6.84 -24.13
CA THR A 507 -59.66 6.32 -25.53
C THR A 507 -58.78 5.04 -25.39
N SER A 508 -59.16 3.78 -25.69
CA SER A 508 -59.68 3.13 -26.91
C SER A 508 -58.78 3.44 -28.11
N LEU A 509 -58.09 2.50 -28.77
CA LEU A 509 -58.56 1.28 -29.45
C LEU A 509 -57.31 0.51 -29.95
N ALA A 510 -57.27 -0.82 -29.84
CA ALA A 510 -57.37 -1.78 -30.97
C ALA A 510 -56.03 -2.07 -31.69
N ASN A 511 -55.75 -3.23 -32.31
CA ASN A 511 -56.26 -4.61 -32.37
C ASN A 511 -55.38 -5.32 -33.43
N GLY A 512 -55.43 -6.66 -33.52
CA GLY A 512 -54.89 -7.48 -34.63
C GLY A 512 -53.66 -8.30 -34.24
N LYS A 513 -53.68 -9.62 -34.01
CA LYS A 513 -54.32 -10.81 -34.63
C LYS A 513 -53.68 -11.26 -35.96
N ALA A 514 -53.06 -12.44 -35.89
CA ALA A 514 -53.24 -13.63 -36.77
C ALA A 514 -52.05 -14.13 -37.62
N GLY A 515 -51.95 -15.47 -37.66
CA GLY A 515 -51.30 -16.30 -38.70
C GLY A 515 -49.87 -16.71 -38.33
N GLY A 516 -49.44 -17.98 -38.28
CA GLY A 516 -49.94 -19.21 -38.91
C GLY A 516 -48.78 -19.82 -39.73
N GLY A 517 -48.46 -21.11 -39.53
CA GLY A 517 -47.62 -21.87 -40.47
C GLY A 517 -46.53 -22.75 -39.85
N LYS A 518 -46.81 -24.05 -39.74
CA LYS A 518 -45.86 -25.17 -39.92
C LYS A 518 -45.94 -25.61 -41.40
N PRO A 519 -44.92 -26.24 -42.00
CA PRO A 519 -44.75 -27.72 -41.99
C PRO A 519 -43.29 -28.17 -41.74
N ASP A 520 -43.03 -29.33 -41.10
CA ASP A 520 -42.70 -30.68 -41.66
C ASP A 520 -41.46 -30.67 -42.60
N GLN A 521 -40.50 -31.61 -42.62
CA GLN A 521 -40.44 -33.03 -42.24
C GLN A 521 -38.98 -33.54 -42.38
N ALA A 522 -38.77 -34.81 -41.99
CA ALA A 522 -37.62 -35.71 -42.27
C ALA A 522 -36.36 -35.49 -41.41
N GLY A 523 -35.72 -36.51 -40.83
CA GLY A 523 -35.89 -37.95 -40.99
C GLY A 523 -34.52 -38.62 -40.97
N ASN A 524 -34.36 -39.57 -40.05
CA ASN A 524 -33.64 -40.84 -40.22
C ASN A 524 -32.33 -41.11 -39.43
N GLN A 525 -32.46 -42.10 -38.56
CA GLN A 525 -31.58 -43.25 -38.27
C GLN A 525 -30.17 -43.08 -37.67
N SER A 526 -30.11 -43.47 -36.39
CA SER A 526 -29.19 -44.41 -35.74
C SER A 526 -27.90 -44.82 -36.46
N ARG A 527 -26.77 -44.77 -35.73
CA ARG A 527 -25.91 -45.93 -35.50
C ARG A 527 -25.01 -45.75 -34.28
N SER A 528 -25.01 -46.80 -33.47
CA SER A 528 -24.19 -47.10 -32.31
C SER A 528 -22.68 -47.00 -32.56
N ARG A 529 -21.91 -46.51 -31.58
CA ARG A 529 -20.62 -47.10 -31.17
C ARG A 529 -20.16 -46.52 -29.82
N LYS A 530 -19.93 -47.40 -28.85
CA LYS A 530 -19.25 -47.16 -27.56
C LYS A 530 -17.82 -47.74 -27.66
N PRO A 531 -16.93 -47.56 -26.67
CA PRO A 531 -15.75 -46.70 -26.74
C PRO A 531 -14.43 -47.48 -26.86
N ASN A 532 -13.34 -46.80 -27.24
CA ASN A 532 -11.97 -47.30 -27.07
C ASN A 532 -11.21 -46.43 -26.05
N LYS A 533 -10.73 -47.06 -24.97
CA LYS A 533 -9.71 -46.52 -24.05
C LYS A 533 -8.38 -46.38 -24.78
N PRO A 534 -7.53 -45.40 -24.41
CA PRO A 534 -6.09 -45.59 -24.45
C PRO A 534 -5.53 -45.85 -23.06
N ALA A 535 -4.66 -46.85 -23.00
CA ALA A 535 -3.87 -47.27 -21.85
C ALA A 535 -2.71 -46.31 -21.54
N ASP A 536 -2.19 -46.43 -20.32
CA ASP A 536 -1.01 -45.75 -19.78
C ASP A 536 0.19 -45.85 -20.72
N LYS A 537 0.84 -44.71 -20.99
CA LYS A 537 2.16 -44.67 -21.62
C LYS A 537 3.27 -44.83 -20.58
N PRO A 538 4.31 -45.63 -20.83
CA PRO A 538 5.47 -45.77 -19.95
C PRO A 538 6.35 -44.51 -19.96
N ILE A 539 6.95 -44.24 -18.80
CA ILE A 539 7.83 -43.09 -18.53
C ILE A 539 9.15 -43.22 -19.30
N ASP A 540 9.58 -42.12 -19.90
CA ASP A 540 10.82 -41.96 -20.66
C ASP A 540 12.07 -42.28 -19.81
N PRO A 541 12.93 -43.24 -20.22
CA PRO A 541 14.14 -43.62 -19.48
C PRO A 541 15.28 -42.58 -19.48
N ASN A 542 15.16 -41.46 -20.20
CA ASN A 542 16.16 -40.37 -20.20
C ASN A 542 15.69 -39.08 -19.49
N SER A 543 14.64 -39.16 -18.66
CA SER A 543 14.23 -38.05 -17.81
C SER A 543 15.23 -37.79 -16.67
N PRO A 544 15.69 -36.54 -16.45
CA PRO A 544 16.65 -36.19 -15.39
C PRO A 544 16.16 -36.46 -13.95
N PHE A 545 14.90 -36.86 -13.77
CA PHE A 545 14.24 -37.06 -12.48
C PHE A 545 13.98 -38.54 -12.13
N ALA A 546 14.47 -39.50 -12.93
CA ALA A 546 14.28 -40.93 -12.70
C ALA A 546 14.95 -41.48 -11.42
N VAL A 547 15.84 -40.72 -10.78
CA VAL A 547 16.59 -41.14 -9.58
C VAL A 547 15.82 -40.90 -8.27
N LEU A 548 14.75 -40.10 -8.28
CA LEU A 548 13.97 -39.80 -7.06
C LEU A 548 12.88 -40.82 -6.73
N ALA A 549 12.54 -41.73 -7.64
CA ALA A 549 11.56 -42.80 -7.38
C ALA A 549 12.17 -44.04 -6.67
N LYS A 550 13.50 -44.15 -6.57
CA LYS A 550 14.20 -45.26 -5.90
C LYS A 550 14.58 -44.99 -4.44
N LEU A 551 14.22 -43.83 -3.88
CA LEU A 551 14.51 -43.46 -2.48
C LEU A 551 13.31 -43.54 -1.53
N LYS A 552 12.20 -44.14 -1.96
CA LYS A 552 10.99 -44.34 -1.13
C LYS A 552 10.66 -45.80 -0.84
N ALA A 553 11.64 -46.69 -0.98
CA ALA A 553 11.57 -48.08 -0.57
C ALA A 553 12.89 -48.49 0.11
N LYS A 554 13.08 -48.01 1.34
CA LYS A 554 13.89 -48.66 2.36
C LYS A 554 13.40 -48.23 3.73
#